data_AF-A0A2V1BDX6-F1
#
_entry.id   AF-A0A2V1BDX6-F1
#
_cell.length_a   1.000
_cell.length_b   1.000
_cell.length_c   1.000
_cell.angle_alpha   90.00
_cell.angle_beta   90.00
_cell.angle_gamma   90.00
#
_symmetry.space_group_name_H-M   'P 1'
#
loop_
_entity.id
_entity.type
_entity.pdbx_description
1 polymer ?
#
loop_
_entity_poly.entity_id
_entity_poly.type
_entity_poly.pdbx_seq_one_letter_code
_entity_poly.pdbx_strand_id
1 'polypeptide(L)' 'TPLIVVLPTGGGKTLTFTLPAILRDPGVSIVVAPFNALEKDYVRRLRLAHIEHIVWHHGEARYAPVVVVSADRAATT' A
#
# COMPACT_ATOMS: atom_id res chain seq x y z
N THR A 1 7.05 15.63 -13.01
CA THR A 1 7.81 14.55 -13.69
C THR A 1 7.60 13.26 -12.93
N PRO A 2 7.40 12.11 -13.60
CA PRO A 2 7.25 10.83 -12.90
C PRO A 2 8.57 10.40 -12.24
N LEU A 3 8.50 9.80 -11.05
CA LEU A 3 9.65 9.23 -10.34
C LEU A 3 9.63 7.71 -10.46
N ILE A 4 10.73 7.13 -10.93
CA ILE A 4 10.93 5.68 -11.01
C ILE A 4 12.02 5.30 -10.01
N VAL A 5 11.71 4.37 -9.11
CA VAL A 5 12.63 3.89 -8.08
C VAL A 5 12.88 2.40 -8.30
N VAL A 6 14.14 2.04 -8.53
CA VAL A 6 14.60 0.65 -8.69
C VAL A 6 15.43 0.29 -7.46
N LEU A 7 14.94 -0.67 -6.68
CA LEU A 7 15.60 -1.15 -5.46
C LEU A 7 15.69 -2.69 -5.53
N PRO A 8 16.82 -3.29 -5.10
CA PRO A 8 16.91 -4.73 -4.98
C PRO A 8 15.94 -5.25 -3.90
N THR A 9 15.67 -6.55 -3.91
CA THR A 9 14.99 -7.21 -2.79
C THR A 9 15.74 -6.91 -1.49
N GLY A 10 15.01 -6.54 -0.44
CA GLY A 10 15.60 -6.10 0.84
C GLY A 10 16.10 -4.64 0.84
N GLY A 11 16.15 -3.96 -0.30
CA GLY A 11 16.57 -2.55 -0.43
C GLY A 11 15.59 -1.51 0.12
N GLY A 12 14.63 -1.92 0.94
CA GLY A 12 13.74 -0.97 1.63
C GLY A 12 12.58 -0.42 0.80
N LYS A 13 12.21 -1.03 -0.34
CA LYS A 13 11.04 -0.59 -1.15
C LYS A 13 9.73 -0.50 -0.35
N THR A 14 9.57 -1.31 0.70
CA THR A 14 8.40 -1.22 1.59
C THR A 14 8.39 0.13 2.34
N LEU A 15 9.54 0.55 2.84
CA LEU A 15 9.68 1.77 3.62
C LEU A 15 9.27 3.02 2.84
N THR A 16 9.51 3.05 1.53
CA THR A 16 9.21 4.22 0.69
C THR A 16 7.72 4.57 0.64
N PHE A 17 6.82 3.62 0.92
CA PHE A 17 5.38 3.87 0.97
C PHE A 17 4.78 3.74 2.37
N THR A 18 5.46 3.09 3.33
CA THR A 18 4.97 3.00 4.71
C THR A 18 5.43 4.17 5.59
N LEU A 19 6.62 4.73 5.33
CA LEU A 19 7.14 5.86 6.11
C LEU A 19 6.21 7.09 6.09
N PRO A 20 5.62 7.50 4.94
CA PRO A 20 4.70 8.64 4.93
C PRO A 20 3.47 8.45 5.83
N ALA A 21 3.05 7.21 6.07
CA ALA A 21 1.86 6.90 6.86
C ALA A 21 2.04 7.08 8.38
N ILE A 22 3.28 7.22 8.86
CA ILE A 22 3.59 7.39 10.30
C ILE A 22 4.11 8.80 10.64
N LEU A 23 4.07 9.72 9.68
CA LEU A 23 4.42 11.12 9.89
C LEU A 23 3.29 11.85 10.64
N ARG A 24 3.58 13.05 11.18
CA ARG A 24 2.63 13.84 11.98
C ARG A 24 1.35 14.24 11.24
N ASP A 25 1.44 14.45 9.93
CA ASP A 25 0.31 14.77 9.05
C ASP A 25 0.35 13.80 7.87
N PRO A 26 -0.09 12.54 8.09
CA PRO A 26 0.01 11.50 7.08
C PRO A 26 -1.04 11.76 6.01
N GLY A 27 -0.59 11.92 4.76
CA GLY A 27 -1.46 11.81 3.60
C GLY A 27 -1.87 10.36 3.32
N VAL A 28 -2.56 10.16 2.20
CA VAL A 28 -2.96 8.81 1.75
C VAL A 28 -1.91 8.24 0.80
N SER A 29 -1.38 7.06 1.13
CA SER A 29 -0.53 6.28 0.25
C SER A 29 -1.31 5.12 -0.38
N ILE A 30 -1.51 5.16 -1.69
CA ILE A 30 -2.18 4.09 -2.44
C ILE A 30 -1.11 3.13 -2.99
N VAL A 31 -1.12 1.89 -2.50
CA VAL A 31 -0.16 0.84 -2.87
C VAL A 31 -0.86 -0.15 -3.79
N VAL A 32 -0.55 -0.09 -5.08
CA VAL A 32 -1.10 -1.03 -6.08
C VAL A 32 -0.19 -2.25 -6.18
N ALA A 33 -0.71 -3.42 -5.84
CA ALA A 33 -0.05 -4.72 -5.93
C ALA A 33 -0.55 -5.47 -7.18
N PRO A 34 0.32 -6.14 -7.95
CA PRO A 34 -0.07 -6.82 -9.19
C PRO A 34 -1.03 -8.00 -8.98
N PHE A 35 -0.93 -8.72 -7.85
CA PHE A 35 -1.79 -9.87 -7.54
C PHE A 35 -2.22 -9.91 -6.08
N ASN A 36 -3.40 -10.47 -5.80
CA ASN A 36 -3.95 -10.69 -4.44
C ASN A 36 -2.98 -11.33 -3.43
N ALA A 37 -2.09 -12.23 -3.86
CA ALA A 37 -1.08 -12.81 -2.98
C ALA A 37 -0.11 -11.75 -2.42
N LEU A 38 0.30 -10.78 -3.25
CA LEU A 38 1.21 -9.71 -2.82
C LEU A 38 0.49 -8.63 -2.00
N GLU A 39 -0.79 -8.35 -2.30
CA GLU A 39 -1.65 -7.52 -1.44
C GLU A 39 -1.64 -8.08 -0.01
N LYS A 40 -1.90 -9.38 0.17
CA LYS A 40 -1.89 -10.04 1.48
C LYS A 40 -0.55 -9.91 2.19
N ASP A 41 0.55 -9.98 1.46
CA ASP A 41 1.88 -9.75 2.03
C ASP A 41 2.09 -8.32 2.53
N TYR A 42 1.58 -7.31 1.80
CA TYR A 42 1.61 -5.93 2.27
C TYR A 42 0.75 -5.72 3.51
N VAL A 43 -0.49 -6.22 3.50
CA VAL A 43 -1.41 -6.17 4.65
C VAL A 43 -0.76 -6.80 5.88
N ARG A 44 -0.12 -7.97 5.74
CA ARG A 44 0.60 -8.63 6.83
C ARG A 44 1.71 -7.75 7.40
N ARG A 45 2.53 -7.12 6.55
CA ARG A 45 3.62 -6.22 7.01
C ARG A 45 3.08 -4.97 7.72
N LEU A 46 2.02 -4.36 7.19
CA LEU A 46 1.38 -3.19 7.79
C LEU A 46 0.80 -3.52 9.18
N ARG A 47 0.16 -4.68 9.33
CA ARG A 47 -0.31 -5.18 10.63
C ARG A 47 0.82 -5.36 11.63
N LEU A 48 1.92 -6.01 11.22
CA LEU A 48 3.10 -6.20 12.07
C LEU A 48 3.75 -4.88 12.48
N ALA A 49 3.65 -3.85 11.64
CA ALA A 49 4.16 -2.51 11.92
C ALA A 49 3.18 -1.60 12.67
N HIS A 50 1.98 -2.10 13.02
CA HIS A 50 0.91 -1.31 13.64
C HIS A 50 0.52 -0.05 12.84
N ILE A 51 0.58 -0.14 11.52
CA ILE A 51 0.19 0.96 10.62
C ILE A 51 -1.27 0.80 10.24
N GLU A 52 -2.07 1.84 10.46
CA GLU A 52 -3.47 1.89 10.02
C GLU A 52 -3.56 1.78 8.49
N HIS A 53 -4.40 0.87 8.03
CA HIS A 53 -4.56 0.58 6.61
C HIS A 53 -5.93 -0.01 6.29
N ILE A 54 -6.32 0.10 5.03
CA ILE A 54 -7.44 -0.65 4.46
C ILE A 54 -7.01 -1.39 3.20
N VAL A 55 -7.73 -2.47 2.89
CA VAL A 55 -7.73 -3.08 1.57
C VAL A 55 -8.89 -2.46 0.80
N TRP A 56 -8.59 -1.93 -0.38
CA TRP A 56 -9.62 -1.34 -1.21
C TRP A 56 -10.45 -2.43 -1.89
N HIS A 57 -11.76 -2.20 -1.90
CA HIS A 57 -12.74 -2.96 -2.66
C HIS A 57 -13.64 -1.97 -3.41
N HIS A 58 -14.35 -2.43 -4.44
CA HIS A 58 -15.29 -1.56 -5.14
C HIS A 58 -16.31 -0.93 -4.17
N GLY A 59 -16.50 0.38 -4.27
CA GLY A 59 -17.36 1.15 -3.36
C GLY A 59 -16.71 1.53 -2.01
N GLU A 60 -15.45 1.17 -1.77
CA GLU A 60 -14.73 1.59 -0.57
C GLU A 60 -14.41 3.10 -0.62
N ALA A 61 -14.87 3.82 0.40
CA ALA A 61 -14.70 5.27 0.55
C ALA A 61 -14.05 5.67 1.88
N ARG A 62 -13.67 4.70 2.73
CA ARG A 62 -13.01 4.98 4.00
C ARG A 62 -11.62 5.58 3.77
N TYR A 63 -11.28 6.49 4.68
CA TYR A 63 -9.94 7.04 4.78
C TYR A 63 -9.02 6.08 5.55
N ALA A 64 -7.78 5.93 5.07
CA ALA A 64 -6.69 5.37 5.84
C ALA A 64 -5.34 5.90 5.33
N PRO A 65 -4.31 6.02 6.19
CA PRO A 65 -2.96 6.43 5.77
C PRO A 65 -2.35 5.53 4.68
N VAL A 66 -2.68 4.23 4.68
CA VAL A 66 -2.28 3.29 3.63
C VAL A 66 -3.50 2.57 3.07
N VAL A 67 -3.67 2.63 1.75
CA VAL A 67 -4.70 1.90 1.01
C VAL A 67 -4.01 0.89 0.10
N VAL A 68 -4.21 -0.40 0.35
CA VAL A 68 -3.64 -1.47 -0.50
C VAL A 68 -4.68 -1.90 -1.53
N VAL A 69 -4.28 -1.94 -2.80
CA VAL A 69 -5.16 -2.27 -3.93
C VAL A 69 -4.54 -3.40 -4.73
N SER A 70 -5.25 -4.51 -4.91
CA SER A 70 -4.93 -5.52 -5.91
C SER A 70 -5.33 -5.04 -7.31
N ALA A 71 -4.39 -5.07 -8.26
CA ALA A 71 -4.63 -4.70 -9.65
C ALA A 71 -5.62 -5.66 -10.33
N ASP A 72 -5.53 -6.96 -10.06
CA ASP A 72 -6.48 -7.96 -10.57
C ASP A 72 -7.91 -7.69 -10.10
N ARG A 73 -8.08 -7.29 -8.83
CA ARG A 73 -9.38 -6.92 -8.28
C ARG A 73 -9.90 -5.61 -8.86
N ALA A 74 -9.03 -4.61 -9.05
CA ALA A 74 -9.42 -3.32 -9.62
C ALA A 74 -9.79 -3.42 -11.11
N ALA A 75 -9.19 -4.34 -11.87
CA ALA A 75 -9.43 -4.51 -13.29
C ALA A 75 -10.71 -5.31 -13.64
N THR A 76 -11.29 -6.02 -12.66
CA THR A 76 -12.46 -6.89 -12.88
C THR A 76 -13.79 -6.17 -12.61
N THR A 77 -13.77 -4.84 -12.46
CA THR A 77 -14.97 -4.02 -12.18
C THR A 77 -15.31 -3.10 -13.34
#